data_AF-A0A2E5Y5H3-F1
#
_entry.id   AF-A0A2E5Y5H3-F1
#
_cell.length_a   1.000
_cell.length_b   1.000
_cell.length_c   1.000
_cell.angle_alpha   90.00
_cell.angle_beta   90.00
_cell.angle_gamma   90.00
#
_symmetry.space_group_name_H-M   'P 1'
#
loop_
_entity.id
_entity.type
_entity.pdbx_description
1 polymer ?
#
loop_
_entity_poly.entity_id
_entity_poly.type
_entity_poly.pdbx_seq_one_letter_code
_entity_poly.pdbx_strand_id
1 'polypeptide(L)'
;MVEERKHSLSPSAWNRYETCPRMYWLSRQGLPKKTGMAASLGTAVHASIEDLLQIDLSQREPAESNWMFEKADQLLRNRWEEEKRLFHETPRHPNWKEEKYKEAQKQQKGAINMLLDHVGVQGLAHERITIALWKKIQSLVIAVEGELVTKDGHLMGRLDLLLADVGDDGNLKGWLVADLKTGKPPQGKLKPEVNRQLRMYRDILLSNNEKAPPVQAQGWYTDTSSKWDAIGENVLEAAYEAWKATQPSETPLPPTPGQASCGGFCDWKAWCPHWWNWRHQNKSLHKGDFADGVVVLHQYDEGKSIATVEECIPATESGNVEPTGQMRNVTFDGRGKVVFEELLDAGHQGPIFLGSAMMSRDVWRVGSWCDVLPWSPIADSGMP
;
A
#
# COMPACT_ATOMS: atom_id res chain seq x y z
N MET A 1 1.12 -33.41 2.57
CA MET A 1 0.42 -32.94 1.36
C MET A 1 0.18 -31.46 1.57
N VAL A 2 0.87 -30.60 0.81
CA VAL A 2 0.60 -29.15 0.86
C VAL A 2 -0.68 -28.96 0.08
N GLU A 3 -1.76 -28.62 0.77
CA GLU A 3 -3.04 -28.31 0.12
C GLU A 3 -2.79 -27.18 -0.87
N GLU A 4 -3.11 -27.41 -2.15
CA GLU A 4 -2.93 -26.41 -3.20
C GLU A 4 -3.80 -25.20 -2.84
N ARG A 5 -3.16 -24.07 -2.54
CA ARG A 5 -3.87 -22.87 -2.07
C ARG A 5 -4.81 -22.42 -3.19
N LYS A 6 -6.12 -22.60 -2.99
CA LYS A 6 -7.14 -22.15 -3.93
C LYS A 6 -7.03 -20.64 -4.15
N HIS A 7 -7.19 -20.20 -5.40
CA HIS A 7 -7.14 -18.79 -5.77
C HIS A 7 -8.23 -18.00 -5.04
N SER A 8 -7.83 -16.91 -4.37
CA SER A 8 -8.73 -16.01 -3.66
C SER A 8 -8.45 -14.55 -4.01
N LEU A 9 -9.52 -13.74 -4.03
CA LEU A 9 -9.47 -12.32 -4.34
C LEU A 9 -9.64 -11.48 -3.08
N SER A 10 -8.62 -10.68 -2.77
CA SER A 10 -8.66 -9.64 -1.73
C SER A 10 -9.10 -8.28 -2.29
N PRO A 11 -9.62 -7.34 -1.45
CA PRO A 11 -9.97 -6.00 -1.91
C PRO A 11 -8.82 -5.23 -2.59
N SER A 12 -7.59 -5.34 -2.08
CA SER A 12 -6.43 -4.65 -2.66
C SER A 12 -6.10 -5.21 -4.05
N ALA A 13 -6.24 -6.52 -4.22
CA ALA A 13 -6.09 -7.20 -5.50
C ALA A 13 -7.21 -6.84 -6.49
N TRP A 14 -8.47 -6.75 -6.00
CA TRP A 14 -9.59 -6.30 -6.82
C TRP A 14 -9.39 -4.84 -7.28
N ASN A 15 -9.00 -3.94 -6.38
CA ASN A 15 -8.71 -2.55 -6.72
C ASN A 15 -7.58 -2.44 -7.76
N ARG A 16 -6.59 -3.32 -7.72
CA ARG A 16 -5.54 -3.40 -8.74
C ARG A 16 -6.08 -3.84 -10.10
N TYR A 17 -6.92 -4.88 -10.13
CA TYR A 17 -7.58 -5.36 -11.34
C TYR A 17 -8.43 -4.25 -11.98
N GLU A 18 -9.20 -3.53 -11.17
CA GLU A 18 -10.06 -2.42 -11.59
C GLU A 18 -9.27 -1.22 -12.12
N THR A 19 -8.06 -0.99 -11.59
CA THR A 19 -7.16 0.03 -12.12
C THR A 19 -6.61 -0.38 -13.48
N CYS A 20 -6.11 -1.61 -13.58
CA CYS A 20 -5.67 -2.21 -14.83
C CYS A 20 -5.53 -3.74 -14.66
N PRO A 21 -6.22 -4.58 -15.47
CA PRO A 21 -6.10 -6.04 -15.35
C PRO A 21 -4.66 -6.53 -15.54
N ARG A 22 -3.90 -5.92 -16.46
CA ARG A 22 -2.46 -6.22 -16.62
C ARG A 22 -1.64 -5.90 -15.37
N MET A 23 -1.95 -4.80 -14.68
CA MET A 23 -1.30 -4.45 -13.40
C MET A 23 -1.56 -5.51 -12.34
N TYR A 24 -2.79 -6.04 -12.28
CA TYR A 24 -3.10 -7.19 -11.43
C TYR A 24 -2.26 -8.41 -11.80
N TRP A 25 -2.23 -8.77 -13.08
CA TRP A 25 -1.50 -9.92 -13.57
C TRP A 25 0.01 -9.81 -13.26
N LEU A 26 0.65 -8.67 -13.54
CA LEU A 26 2.06 -8.39 -13.23
C LEU A 26 2.37 -8.52 -11.74
N SER A 27 1.42 -8.16 -10.86
CA SER A 27 1.59 -8.30 -9.41
C SER A 27 1.66 -9.76 -8.93
N ARG A 28 1.31 -10.73 -9.78
CA ARG A 28 1.32 -12.16 -9.48
C ARG A 28 2.52 -12.90 -10.10
N GLN A 29 3.37 -12.23 -10.87
CA GLN A 29 4.48 -12.87 -11.60
C GLN A 29 5.78 -13.01 -10.79
N GLY A 30 5.74 -12.84 -9.46
CA GLY A 30 6.95 -12.90 -8.63
C GLY A 30 7.96 -11.76 -8.87
N LEU A 31 7.56 -10.68 -9.56
CA LEU A 31 8.41 -9.53 -9.83
C LEU A 31 8.86 -8.84 -8.52
N PRO A 32 10.06 -8.22 -8.50
CA PRO A 32 10.58 -7.55 -7.31
C PRO A 32 9.59 -6.55 -6.71
N LYS A 33 9.20 -6.82 -5.46
CA LYS A 33 8.27 -5.98 -4.71
C LYS A 33 8.91 -4.65 -4.34
N LYS A 34 8.07 -3.62 -4.26
CA LYS A 34 8.42 -2.29 -3.77
C LYS A 34 7.75 -2.03 -2.43
N THR A 35 8.50 -1.44 -1.51
CA THR A 35 7.97 -0.83 -0.30
C THR A 35 8.30 0.66 -0.27
N GLY A 36 7.59 1.41 0.57
CA GLY A 36 7.76 2.85 0.70
C GLY A 36 7.42 3.32 2.10
N MET A 37 8.05 4.42 2.53
CA MET A 37 7.93 4.92 3.89
C MET A 37 6.49 5.12 4.38
N ALA A 38 5.58 5.55 3.50
CA ALA A 38 4.18 5.77 3.87
C ALA A 38 3.45 4.45 4.20
N ALA A 39 3.71 3.39 3.44
CA ALA A 39 3.12 2.07 3.67
C ALA A 39 3.67 1.43 4.95
N SER A 40 4.99 1.52 5.15
CA SER A 40 5.65 1.05 6.37
C SER A 40 5.19 1.79 7.62
N LEU A 41 5.09 3.12 7.57
CA LEU A 41 4.52 3.90 8.67
C LEU A 41 3.10 3.44 8.99
N GLY A 42 2.25 3.26 7.97
CA GLY A 42 0.90 2.74 8.16
C GLY A 42 0.88 1.39 8.87
N THR A 43 1.69 0.45 8.39
CA THR A 43 1.81 -0.91 8.95
C THR A 43 2.22 -0.87 10.42
N ALA A 44 3.26 -0.10 10.77
CA ALA A 44 3.71 0.04 12.16
C ALA A 44 2.64 0.66 13.07
N VAL A 45 1.90 1.66 12.58
CA VAL A 45 0.81 2.29 13.33
C VAL A 45 -0.33 1.31 13.57
N HIS A 46 -0.80 0.61 12.54
CA HIS A 46 -1.89 -0.37 12.66
C HIS A 46 -1.52 -1.46 13.66
N ALA A 47 -0.36 -2.12 13.46
CA ALA A 47 0.14 -3.16 14.34
C ALA A 47 0.28 -2.69 15.79
N SER A 48 0.71 -1.44 16.02
CA SER A 48 0.83 -0.90 17.38
C SER A 48 -0.52 -0.70 18.08
N ILE A 49 -1.57 -0.36 17.34
CA ILE A 49 -2.94 -0.21 17.87
C ILE A 49 -3.55 -1.59 18.15
N GLU A 50 -3.31 -2.54 17.25
CA GLU A 50 -3.74 -3.92 17.38
C GLU A 50 -3.10 -4.58 18.61
N ASP A 51 -1.80 -4.37 18.83
CA ASP A 51 -1.10 -4.80 20.04
C ASP A 51 -1.70 -4.14 21.29
N LEU A 52 -1.95 -2.83 21.22
CA LEU A 52 -2.46 -2.06 22.35
C LEU A 52 -3.87 -2.52 22.76
N LEU A 53 -4.69 -2.96 21.81
CA LEU A 53 -6.00 -3.54 22.08
C LEU A 53 -5.91 -4.97 22.65
N GLN A 54 -4.78 -5.65 22.48
CA GLN A 54 -4.58 -7.03 22.92
C GLN A 54 -3.70 -7.17 24.18
N ILE A 55 -3.24 -6.07 24.78
CA ILE A 55 -2.46 -6.13 26.02
C ILE A 55 -3.26 -6.75 27.17
N ASP A 56 -2.59 -7.58 27.97
CA ASP A 56 -3.16 -8.10 29.21
C ASP A 56 -3.08 -7.05 30.33
N LEU A 57 -4.26 -6.65 30.82
CA LEU A 57 -4.43 -5.71 31.93
C LEU A 57 -5.05 -6.36 33.16
N SER A 58 -5.19 -7.70 33.20
CA SER A 58 -5.90 -8.43 34.27
C SER A 58 -5.38 -8.08 35.66
N GLN A 59 -4.06 -7.96 35.83
CA GLN A 59 -3.38 -7.65 37.11
C GLN A 59 -3.19 -6.15 37.39
N ARG A 60 -3.78 -5.26 36.58
CA ARG A 60 -3.61 -3.80 36.71
C ARG A 60 -4.79 -3.17 37.43
N GLU A 61 -4.49 -2.22 38.31
CA GLU A 61 -5.49 -1.53 39.14
C GLU A 61 -6.44 -0.69 38.26
N PRO A 62 -7.78 -0.84 38.39
CA PRO A 62 -8.73 -0.16 37.50
C PRO A 62 -8.58 1.37 37.45
N ALA A 63 -8.22 1.99 38.58
CA ALA A 63 -8.06 3.45 38.70
C ALA A 63 -6.70 3.96 38.21
N GLU A 64 -5.75 3.08 37.91
CA GLU A 64 -4.42 3.46 37.44
C GLU A 64 -4.51 4.24 36.12
N SER A 65 -3.83 5.39 36.09
CA SER A 65 -3.70 6.26 34.92
C SER A 65 -2.23 6.51 34.61
N ASN A 66 -1.92 7.41 33.67
CA ASN A 66 -0.56 7.76 33.25
C ASN A 66 0.30 6.61 32.69
N TRP A 67 -0.34 5.52 32.26
CA TRP A 67 0.35 4.35 31.70
C TRP A 67 0.28 4.30 30.17
N MET A 68 -0.75 4.90 29.57
CA MET A 68 -1.07 4.76 28.15
C MET A 68 0.06 5.27 27.25
N PHE A 69 0.59 6.45 27.54
CA PHE A 69 1.58 7.09 26.67
C PHE A 69 2.87 6.26 26.55
N GLU A 70 3.44 5.83 27.69
CA GLU A 70 4.64 5.00 27.72
C GLU A 70 4.38 3.66 27.05
N LYS A 71 3.25 3.02 27.33
CA LYS A 71 2.93 1.71 26.75
C LYS A 71 2.72 1.77 25.24
N ALA A 72 1.98 2.77 24.76
CA ALA A 72 1.73 2.98 23.33
C ALA A 72 3.02 3.28 22.57
N ASP A 73 3.90 4.13 23.11
CA ASP A 73 5.19 4.43 22.48
C ASP A 73 6.11 3.21 22.46
N GLN A 74 6.14 2.41 23.53
CA GLN A 74 6.89 1.16 23.56
C GLN A 74 6.45 0.19 22.45
N LEU A 75 5.14 -0.03 22.30
CA LEU A 75 4.59 -0.91 21.28
C LEU A 75 4.87 -0.38 19.87
N LEU A 76 4.67 0.93 19.65
CA LEU A 76 4.97 1.55 18.36
C LEU A 76 6.45 1.46 18.02
N ARG A 77 7.35 1.69 18.98
CA ARG A 77 8.80 1.56 18.76
C ARG A 77 9.15 0.14 18.34
N ASN A 78 8.59 -0.88 18.99
CA ASN A 78 8.85 -2.27 18.64
C ASN A 78 8.40 -2.57 17.20
N ARG A 79 7.18 -2.16 16.82
CA ARG A 79 6.66 -2.35 15.46
C ARG A 79 7.40 -1.51 14.41
N TRP A 80 7.88 -0.33 14.78
CA TRP A 80 8.70 0.52 13.91
C TRP A 80 10.04 -0.12 13.56
N GLU A 81 10.75 -0.69 14.55
CA GLU A 81 12.03 -1.38 14.29
C GLU A 81 11.82 -2.71 13.54
N GLU A 82 10.73 -3.43 13.82
CA GLU A 82 10.34 -4.62 13.05
C GLU A 82 10.11 -4.29 11.58
N GLU A 83 9.28 -3.27 11.32
CA GLU A 83 8.96 -2.82 9.96
C GLU A 83 10.20 -2.26 9.26
N LYS A 84 11.09 -1.55 9.97
CA LYS A 84 12.38 -1.07 9.43
C LYS A 84 13.25 -2.21 8.90
N ARG A 85 13.29 -3.34 9.62
CA ARG A 85 14.02 -4.52 9.16
C ARG A 85 13.40 -5.09 7.88
N LEU A 86 12.09 -5.30 7.85
CA LEU A 86 11.36 -5.79 6.67
C LEU A 86 11.49 -4.84 5.46
N PHE A 87 11.48 -3.54 5.73
CA PHE A 87 11.68 -2.50 4.73
C PHE A 87 13.05 -2.64 4.06
N HIS A 88 14.11 -2.88 4.84
CA HIS A 88 15.46 -3.09 4.32
C HIS A 88 15.66 -4.44 3.61
N GLU A 89 14.91 -5.47 4.00
CA GLU A 89 14.90 -6.78 3.31
C GLU A 89 14.13 -6.74 1.98
N THR A 90 13.24 -5.76 1.77
CA THR A 90 12.46 -5.64 0.54
C THR A 90 13.34 -5.15 -0.61
N PRO A 91 13.42 -5.83 -1.77
CA PRO A 91 14.38 -5.49 -2.83
C PRO A 91 14.34 -4.03 -3.28
N ARG A 92 13.13 -3.50 -3.52
CA ARG A 92 12.93 -2.11 -3.94
C ARG A 92 12.39 -1.29 -2.78
N HIS A 93 13.21 -0.41 -2.24
CA HIS A 93 12.82 0.49 -1.16
C HIS A 93 13.57 1.82 -1.30
N PRO A 94 13.00 2.96 -0.87
CA PRO A 94 13.76 4.19 -0.74
C PRO A 94 14.61 4.20 0.55
N ASN A 95 15.20 5.31 0.97
CA ASN A 95 15.81 5.38 2.30
C ASN A 95 14.76 5.31 3.42
N TRP A 96 15.09 4.62 4.50
CA TRP A 96 14.34 4.70 5.76
C TRP A 96 14.47 6.11 6.34
N LYS A 97 13.37 6.66 6.85
CA LYS A 97 13.30 8.01 7.41
C LYS A 97 12.93 7.94 8.88
N GLU A 98 13.94 7.89 9.76
CA GLU A 98 13.72 7.80 11.20
C GLU A 98 12.96 9.00 11.76
N GLU A 99 13.10 10.17 11.14
CA GLU A 99 12.37 11.38 11.52
C GLU A 99 10.84 11.24 11.36
N LYS A 100 10.37 10.28 10.55
CA LYS A 100 8.95 9.96 10.38
C LYS A 100 8.34 9.22 11.58
N TYR A 101 9.15 8.76 12.54
CA TYR A 101 8.64 8.18 13.78
C TYR A 101 7.71 9.14 14.54
N LYS A 102 8.02 10.45 14.54
CA LYS A 102 7.13 11.47 15.16
C LYS A 102 5.76 11.54 14.50
N GLU A 103 5.70 11.33 13.19
CA GLU A 103 4.43 11.25 12.46
C GLU A 103 3.68 9.98 12.84
N ALA A 104 4.36 8.83 12.93
CA ALA A 104 3.77 7.58 13.39
C ALA A 104 3.17 7.73 14.81
N GLN A 105 3.86 8.38 15.74
CA GLN A 105 3.35 8.69 17.08
C GLN A 105 2.08 9.56 17.02
N LYS A 106 2.06 10.59 16.16
CA LYS A 106 0.86 11.43 15.96
C LYS A 106 -0.32 10.60 15.46
N GLN A 107 -0.08 9.72 14.49
CA GLN A 107 -1.13 8.87 13.92
C GLN A 107 -1.65 7.83 14.92
N GLN A 108 -0.75 7.19 15.70
CA GLN A 108 -1.14 6.28 16.78
C GLN A 108 -2.03 7.00 17.82
N LYS A 109 -1.65 8.21 18.23
CA LYS A 109 -2.46 9.06 19.12
C LYS A 109 -3.84 9.35 18.54
N GLY A 110 -3.92 9.59 17.24
CA GLY A 110 -5.17 9.76 16.51
C GLY A 110 -6.06 8.52 16.60
N ALA A 111 -5.52 7.33 16.33
CA ALA A 111 -6.26 6.07 16.48
C ALA A 111 -6.77 5.84 17.91
N ILE A 112 -5.94 6.10 18.93
CA ILE A 112 -6.35 6.02 20.35
C ILE A 112 -7.53 6.97 20.63
N ASN A 113 -7.49 8.20 20.11
CA ASN A 113 -8.60 9.15 20.25
C ASN A 113 -9.88 8.65 19.58
N MET A 114 -9.78 7.98 18.43
CA MET A 114 -10.94 7.44 17.73
C MET A 114 -11.60 6.26 18.48
N LEU A 115 -10.79 5.45 19.17
CA LEU A 115 -11.25 4.39 20.06
C LEU A 115 -11.93 4.95 21.33
N LEU A 116 -11.40 6.03 21.89
CA LEU A 116 -12.04 6.75 23.01
C LEU A 116 -13.38 7.36 22.58
N ASP A 117 -13.40 8.00 21.42
CA ASP A 117 -14.61 8.58 20.83
C ASP A 117 -15.69 7.50 20.59
N HIS A 118 -15.28 6.29 20.17
CA HIS A 118 -16.19 5.14 20.01
C HIS A 118 -16.92 4.75 21.30
N VAL A 119 -16.34 5.03 22.48
CA VAL A 119 -17.00 4.79 23.77
C VAL A 119 -17.58 6.05 24.41
N GLY A 120 -17.75 7.11 23.62
CA GLY A 120 -18.34 8.39 24.03
C GLY A 120 -17.39 9.30 24.82
N VAL A 121 -16.08 9.05 24.76
CA VAL A 121 -15.07 9.83 25.50
C VAL A 121 -14.30 10.73 24.54
N GLN A 122 -14.56 12.04 24.60
CA GLN A 122 -13.92 13.03 23.75
C GLN A 122 -13.00 13.96 24.56
N GLY A 123 -11.88 14.36 23.95
CA GLY A 123 -10.96 15.36 24.54
C GLY A 123 -10.21 14.92 25.80
N LEU A 124 -10.24 13.63 26.15
CA LEU A 124 -9.51 13.09 27.30
C LEU A 124 -8.01 13.08 27.00
N ALA A 125 -7.22 13.71 27.87
CA ALA A 125 -5.76 13.64 27.82
C ALA A 125 -5.29 12.19 28.03
N HIS A 126 -4.25 11.76 27.29
CA HIS A 126 -3.79 10.36 27.32
C HIS A 126 -3.30 9.90 28.68
N GLU A 127 -2.73 10.81 29.47
CA GLU A 127 -2.28 10.60 30.85
C GLU A 127 -3.44 10.29 31.80
N ARG A 128 -4.67 10.64 31.42
CA ARG A 128 -5.88 10.41 32.20
C ARG A 128 -6.64 9.15 31.79
N ILE A 129 -6.17 8.42 30.77
CA ILE A 129 -6.78 7.14 30.37
C ILE A 129 -6.51 6.13 31.48
N THR A 130 -7.57 5.67 32.13
CA THR A 130 -7.47 4.66 33.17
C THR A 130 -7.47 3.25 32.60
N ILE A 131 -6.94 2.29 33.36
CA ILE A 131 -7.02 0.86 33.03
C ILE A 131 -8.48 0.42 32.84
N ALA A 132 -9.40 0.88 33.70
CA ALA A 132 -10.82 0.58 33.57
C ALA A 132 -11.42 1.07 32.25
N LEU A 133 -11.08 2.28 31.81
CA LEU A 133 -11.56 2.83 30.55
C LEU A 133 -11.03 2.05 29.34
N TRP A 134 -9.76 1.67 29.35
CA TRP A 134 -9.21 0.87 28.26
C TRP A 134 -9.79 -0.55 28.24
N LYS A 135 -9.99 -1.19 29.39
CA LYS A 135 -10.70 -2.47 29.49
C LYS A 135 -12.12 -2.37 28.91
N LYS A 136 -12.82 -1.25 29.10
CA LYS A 136 -14.12 -1.00 28.44
C LYS A 136 -13.98 -1.00 26.92
N ILE A 137 -12.97 -0.33 26.37
CA ILE A 137 -12.69 -0.35 24.93
C ILE A 137 -12.40 -1.78 24.46
N GLN A 138 -11.51 -2.51 25.14
CA GLN A 138 -11.18 -3.91 24.83
C GLN A 138 -12.43 -4.81 24.84
N SER A 139 -13.37 -4.58 25.76
CA SER A 139 -14.60 -5.37 25.85
C SER A 139 -15.56 -5.19 24.65
N LEU A 140 -15.38 -4.13 23.87
CA LEU A 140 -16.14 -3.89 22.63
C LEU A 140 -15.42 -4.41 21.39
N VAL A 141 -14.18 -4.87 21.51
CA VAL A 141 -13.45 -5.45 20.38
C VAL A 141 -13.93 -6.88 20.16
N ILE A 142 -14.49 -7.13 18.98
CA ILE A 142 -14.92 -8.47 18.55
C ILE A 142 -13.75 -9.21 17.89
N ALA A 143 -12.99 -8.51 17.05
CA ALA A 143 -11.79 -9.04 16.42
C ALA A 143 -10.77 -7.93 16.11
N VAL A 144 -9.49 -8.31 16.15
CA VAL A 144 -8.33 -7.51 15.74
C VAL A 144 -7.58 -8.30 14.67
N GLU A 145 -7.21 -7.66 13.56
CA GLU A 145 -6.56 -8.31 12.42
C GLU A 145 -7.32 -9.53 11.86
N GLY A 146 -8.66 -9.53 11.97
CA GLY A 146 -9.51 -10.68 11.65
C GLY A 146 -9.50 -11.04 10.17
N GLU A 147 -9.17 -12.29 9.86
CA GLU A 147 -9.31 -12.84 8.51
C GLU A 147 -10.79 -13.08 8.19
N LEU A 148 -11.24 -12.56 7.05
CA LEU A 148 -12.56 -12.79 6.50
C LEU A 148 -12.41 -13.61 5.22
N VAL A 149 -13.12 -14.72 5.12
CA VAL A 149 -13.13 -15.57 3.92
C VAL A 149 -14.57 -15.98 3.65
N THR A 150 -15.02 -15.93 2.39
CA THR A 150 -16.33 -16.47 2.02
C THR A 150 -16.40 -17.98 2.23
N LYS A 151 -17.61 -18.53 2.42
CA LYS A 151 -17.81 -19.98 2.62
C LYS A 151 -17.17 -20.86 1.54
N ASP A 152 -17.05 -20.37 0.32
CA ASP A 152 -16.43 -21.06 -0.82
C ASP A 152 -14.91 -20.82 -0.98
N GLY A 153 -14.33 -19.90 -0.18
CA GLY A 153 -12.91 -19.58 -0.21
C GLY A 153 -12.48 -18.61 -1.32
N HIS A 154 -13.39 -18.15 -2.18
CA HIS A 154 -13.03 -17.35 -3.36
C HIS A 154 -12.72 -15.89 -3.05
N LEU A 155 -13.38 -15.31 -2.05
CA LEU A 155 -13.15 -13.93 -1.64
C LEU A 155 -12.57 -13.92 -0.23
N MET A 156 -11.61 -13.04 -0.02
CA MET A 156 -11.01 -12.88 1.31
C MET A 156 -10.74 -11.42 1.65
N GLY A 157 -10.50 -11.13 2.91
CA GLY A 157 -10.13 -9.82 3.43
C GLY A 157 -9.47 -9.94 4.79
N ARG A 158 -8.79 -8.88 5.21
CA ARG A 158 -8.29 -8.74 6.58
C ARG A 158 -8.85 -7.44 7.14
N LEU A 159 -9.64 -7.57 8.19
CA LEU A 159 -10.14 -6.43 8.95
C LEU A 159 -9.02 -5.91 9.83
N ASP A 160 -8.85 -4.59 9.93
CA ASP A 160 -8.04 -4.04 11.01
C ASP A 160 -8.78 -4.28 12.32
N LEU A 161 -10.02 -3.78 12.44
CA LEU A 161 -10.84 -3.92 13.64
C LEU A 161 -12.29 -4.28 13.31
N LEU A 162 -12.85 -5.22 14.09
CA LEU A 162 -14.29 -5.43 14.21
C LEU A 162 -14.71 -5.09 15.64
N LEU A 163 -15.62 -4.12 15.77
CA LEU A 163 -16.07 -3.59 17.05
C LEU A 163 -17.57 -3.84 17.22
N ALA A 164 -18.03 -3.99 18.45
CA ALA A 164 -19.42 -3.79 18.79
C ALA A 164 -19.76 -2.30 18.62
N ASP A 165 -20.80 -2.03 17.84
CA ASP A 165 -21.32 -0.68 17.65
C ASP A 165 -22.31 -0.36 18.77
N VAL A 166 -22.00 0.67 19.55
CA VAL A 166 -22.76 1.07 20.74
C VAL A 166 -23.43 2.40 20.45
N GLY A 167 -24.75 2.44 20.64
CA GLY A 167 -25.53 3.65 20.50
C GLY A 167 -25.26 4.70 21.57
N ASP A 168 -25.78 5.90 21.33
CA ASP A 168 -25.69 7.02 22.28
C ASP A 168 -26.40 6.73 23.62
N ASP A 169 -27.32 5.76 23.61
CA ASP A 169 -28.03 5.23 24.78
C ASP A 169 -27.24 4.13 25.52
N GLY A 170 -26.07 3.75 25.02
CA GLY A 170 -25.21 2.69 25.58
C GLY A 170 -25.61 1.27 25.18
N ASN A 171 -26.64 1.09 24.33
CA ASN A 171 -27.08 -0.22 23.86
C ASN A 171 -26.35 -0.63 22.58
N LEU A 172 -26.17 -1.94 22.38
CA LEU A 172 -25.55 -2.47 21.17
C LEU A 172 -26.50 -2.25 19.97
N LYS A 173 -26.07 -1.43 19.01
CA LYS A 173 -26.78 -1.14 17.76
C LYS A 173 -26.41 -2.14 16.66
N GLY A 174 -25.18 -2.64 16.67
CA GLY A 174 -24.74 -3.65 15.72
C GLY A 174 -23.24 -3.90 15.76
N TRP A 175 -22.63 -4.10 14.59
CA TRP A 175 -21.19 -4.24 14.43
C TRP A 175 -20.61 -3.11 13.58
N LEU A 176 -19.38 -2.74 13.88
CA LEU A 176 -18.60 -1.75 13.15
C LEU A 176 -17.31 -2.37 12.64
N VAL A 177 -17.16 -2.43 11.32
CA VAL A 177 -15.88 -2.62 10.66
C VAL A 177 -15.14 -1.29 10.62
N ALA A 178 -14.02 -1.20 11.32
CA ALA A 178 -13.15 -0.01 11.28
C ALA A 178 -11.82 -0.38 10.60
N ASP A 179 -11.56 0.26 9.46
CA ASP A 179 -10.30 0.14 8.72
C ASP A 179 -9.49 1.42 8.97
N LEU A 180 -8.35 1.28 9.63
CA LEU A 180 -7.47 2.39 9.98
C LEU A 180 -6.82 2.92 8.69
N LYS A 181 -6.71 4.23 8.58
CA LYS A 181 -6.09 4.91 7.44
C LYS A 181 -5.08 5.92 7.95
N THR A 182 -3.86 5.81 7.45
CA THR A 182 -2.77 6.76 7.74
C THR A 182 -2.50 7.78 6.63
N GLY A 183 -3.21 7.65 5.52
CA GLY A 183 -3.15 8.58 4.40
C GLY A 183 -4.03 9.82 4.59
N LYS A 184 -4.06 10.67 3.56
CA LYS A 184 -4.90 11.88 3.56
C LYS A 184 -6.39 11.52 3.68
N PRO A 185 -7.16 12.24 4.52
CA PRO A 185 -8.61 12.08 4.57
C PRO A 185 -9.26 12.44 3.24
N PRO A 186 -10.43 11.87 2.94
CA PRO A 186 -11.16 12.18 1.72
C PRO A 186 -11.69 13.63 1.74
N GLN A 187 -11.99 14.15 0.56
CA GLN A 187 -12.69 15.42 0.39
C GLN A 187 -14.13 15.12 -0.05
N GLY A 188 -15.08 15.29 0.85
CA GLY A 188 -16.51 15.12 0.61
C GLY A 188 -17.01 13.66 0.58
N LYS A 189 -16.30 12.74 -0.08
CA LYS A 189 -16.66 11.30 -0.09
C LYS A 189 -15.43 10.40 -0.16
N LEU A 190 -15.56 9.18 0.35
CA LEU A 190 -14.54 8.14 0.21
C LEU A 190 -14.19 7.93 -1.27
N LYS A 191 -12.90 7.67 -1.53
CA LYS A 191 -12.47 7.26 -2.86
C LYS A 191 -13.15 5.94 -3.25
N PRO A 192 -13.48 5.72 -4.53
CA PRO A 192 -14.18 4.52 -4.97
C PRO A 192 -13.53 3.21 -4.49
N GLU A 193 -12.20 3.12 -4.55
CA GLU A 193 -11.42 1.96 -4.14
C GLU A 193 -11.47 1.68 -2.62
N VAL A 194 -11.53 2.73 -1.79
CA VAL A 194 -11.65 2.60 -0.33
C VAL A 194 -13.08 2.24 0.04
N ASN A 195 -14.07 2.88 -0.58
CA ASN A 195 -15.48 2.58 -0.38
C ASN A 195 -15.81 1.12 -0.77
N ARG A 196 -15.26 0.65 -1.89
CA ARG A 196 -15.39 -0.74 -2.36
C ARG A 196 -14.75 -1.73 -1.37
N GLN A 197 -13.55 -1.43 -0.89
CA GLN A 197 -12.85 -2.26 0.11
C GLN A 197 -13.69 -2.46 1.38
N LEU A 198 -14.15 -1.36 1.97
CA LEU A 198 -14.96 -1.39 3.19
C LEU A 198 -16.30 -2.12 3.00
N ARG A 199 -16.97 -1.90 1.87
CA ARG A 199 -18.20 -2.63 1.52
C ARG A 199 -17.94 -4.12 1.35
N MET A 200 -16.83 -4.51 0.73
CA MET A 200 -16.46 -5.92 0.58
C MET A 200 -16.29 -6.59 1.95
N TYR A 201 -15.63 -5.95 2.91
CA TYR A 201 -15.53 -6.46 4.28
C TYR A 201 -16.89 -6.65 4.95
N ARG A 202 -17.72 -5.61 4.93
CA ARG A 202 -19.10 -5.65 5.45
C ARG A 202 -19.89 -6.80 4.84
N ASP A 203 -19.82 -6.94 3.52
CA ASP A 203 -20.67 -7.87 2.79
C ASP A 203 -20.20 -9.32 2.95
N ILE A 204 -18.89 -9.59 3.02
CA ILE A 204 -18.38 -10.93 3.38
C ILE A 204 -18.84 -11.28 4.81
N LEU A 205 -18.72 -10.34 5.75
CA LEU A 205 -19.14 -10.56 7.13
C LEU A 205 -20.64 -10.91 7.22
N LEU A 206 -21.50 -10.15 6.53
CA LEU A 206 -22.93 -10.42 6.45
C LEU A 206 -23.25 -11.75 5.75
N SER A 207 -22.56 -12.07 4.65
CA SER A 207 -22.76 -13.34 3.92
C SER A 207 -22.39 -14.57 4.76
N ASN A 208 -21.38 -14.43 5.62
CA ASN A 208 -20.96 -15.50 6.52
C ASN A 208 -21.89 -15.65 7.74
N ASN A 209 -22.67 -14.62 8.07
CA ASN A 209 -23.45 -14.55 9.30
C ASN A 209 -24.91 -14.15 9.01
N GLU A 210 -25.76 -15.14 8.70
CA GLU A 210 -27.17 -14.92 8.31
C GLU A 210 -28.02 -14.21 9.38
N LYS A 211 -27.59 -14.26 10.65
CA LYS A 211 -28.23 -13.59 11.80
C LYS A 211 -27.39 -12.44 12.36
N ALA A 212 -26.42 -11.94 11.59
CA ALA A 212 -25.63 -10.80 12.03
C ALA A 212 -26.54 -9.60 12.34
N PRO A 213 -26.21 -8.80 13.37
CA PRO A 213 -26.83 -7.50 13.54
C PRO A 213 -26.44 -6.58 12.36
N PRO A 214 -27.03 -5.37 12.25
CA PRO A 214 -26.60 -4.39 11.26
C PRO A 214 -25.08 -4.16 11.33
N VAL A 215 -24.43 -4.11 10.16
CA VAL A 215 -22.98 -3.89 10.05
C VAL A 215 -22.71 -2.57 9.34
N GLN A 216 -22.04 -1.66 10.04
CA GLN A 216 -21.46 -0.44 9.46
C GLN A 216 -20.00 -0.69 9.11
N ALA A 217 -19.49 -0.02 8.08
CA ALA A 217 -18.07 -0.05 7.72
C ALA A 217 -17.53 1.36 7.52
N GLN A 218 -16.41 1.67 8.15
CA GLN A 218 -15.83 3.01 8.19
C GLN A 218 -14.33 3.00 7.90
N GLY A 219 -13.90 4.01 7.14
CA GLY A 219 -12.49 4.40 7.07
C GLY A 219 -12.15 5.36 8.21
N TRP A 220 -11.21 4.97 9.06
CA TRP A 220 -10.78 5.71 10.24
C TRP A 220 -9.46 6.44 9.96
N TYR A 221 -9.52 7.73 9.62
CA TYR A 221 -8.34 8.52 9.25
C TYR A 221 -7.68 9.11 10.48
N THR A 222 -6.55 8.52 10.86
CA THR A 222 -5.91 8.77 12.15
C THR A 222 -5.24 10.14 12.25
N ASP A 223 -4.72 10.68 11.13
CA ASP A 223 -4.07 12.00 11.10
C ASP A 223 -5.01 13.15 11.53
N THR A 224 -6.31 13.04 11.21
CA THR A 224 -7.34 14.01 11.56
C THR A 224 -8.37 13.49 12.56
N SER A 225 -8.23 12.23 13.01
CA SER A 225 -9.21 11.53 13.84
C SER A 225 -10.64 11.57 13.25
N SER A 226 -10.76 11.45 11.93
CA SER A 226 -12.05 11.52 11.23
C SER A 226 -12.54 10.14 10.76
N LYS A 227 -13.85 9.89 10.90
CA LYS A 227 -14.52 8.63 10.52
C LYS A 227 -15.38 8.87 9.28
N TRP A 228 -15.32 7.95 8.32
CA TRP A 228 -16.01 8.09 7.05
C TRP A 228 -16.74 6.80 6.69
N ASP A 229 -18.06 6.89 6.54
CA ASP A 229 -18.91 5.76 6.22
C ASP A 229 -18.73 5.28 4.78
N ALA A 230 -18.66 3.95 4.63
CA ALA A 230 -18.78 3.31 3.34
C ALA A 230 -20.26 3.17 2.97
N ILE A 231 -20.64 3.78 1.85
CA ILE A 231 -22.03 3.87 1.39
C ILE A 231 -22.18 3.14 0.05
N GLY A 232 -23.27 2.38 -0.07
CA GLY A 232 -23.69 1.71 -1.28
C GLY A 232 -24.14 0.27 -1.03
N GLU A 233 -24.66 -0.33 -2.09
CA GLU A 233 -25.25 -1.68 -2.13
C GLU A 233 -24.25 -2.80 -1.79
N ASN A 234 -24.68 -4.06 -1.89
CA ASN A 234 -23.78 -5.19 -1.76
C ASN A 234 -22.79 -5.24 -2.94
N VAL A 235 -21.52 -5.63 -2.71
CA VAL A 235 -20.48 -5.70 -3.76
C VAL A 235 -20.04 -7.13 -4.09
N LEU A 236 -20.59 -8.17 -3.46
CA LEU A 236 -20.09 -9.53 -3.61
C LEU A 236 -20.24 -10.06 -5.02
N GLU A 237 -21.35 -9.79 -5.71
CA GLU A 237 -21.54 -10.24 -7.09
C GLU A 237 -20.44 -9.70 -8.01
N ALA A 238 -20.18 -8.39 -7.95
CA ALA A 238 -19.09 -7.76 -8.70
C ALA A 238 -17.71 -8.29 -8.28
N ALA A 239 -17.51 -8.60 -6.99
CA ALA A 239 -16.27 -9.21 -6.50
C ALA A 239 -16.07 -10.63 -7.07
N TYR A 240 -17.14 -11.44 -7.18
CA TYR A 240 -17.09 -12.77 -7.80
C TYR A 240 -16.81 -12.69 -9.29
N GLU A 241 -17.38 -11.72 -10.01
CA GLU A 241 -17.05 -11.50 -11.42
C GLU A 241 -15.58 -11.11 -11.59
N ALA A 242 -15.05 -10.25 -10.72
CA ALA A 242 -13.62 -9.94 -10.71
C ALA A 242 -12.78 -11.18 -10.35
N TRP A 243 -13.21 -12.03 -9.42
CA TRP A 243 -12.51 -13.27 -9.09
C TRP A 243 -12.47 -14.24 -10.29
N LYS A 244 -13.56 -14.38 -11.04
CA LYS A 244 -13.61 -15.17 -12.29
C LYS A 244 -12.67 -14.60 -13.36
N ALA A 245 -12.59 -13.28 -13.48
CA ALA A 245 -11.73 -12.62 -14.45
C ALA A 245 -10.23 -12.61 -14.07
N THR A 246 -9.91 -12.97 -12.83
CA THR A 246 -8.54 -12.89 -12.27
C THR A 246 -7.93 -14.24 -11.93
N GLN A 247 -8.47 -15.32 -12.50
CA GLN A 247 -7.91 -16.66 -12.34
C GLN A 247 -6.43 -16.69 -12.76
N PRO A 248 -5.60 -17.51 -12.09
CA PRO A 248 -4.22 -17.70 -12.49
C PRO A 248 -4.12 -18.07 -13.97
N SER A 249 -3.25 -17.38 -14.70
CA SER A 249 -3.05 -17.54 -16.14
C SER A 249 -1.61 -17.17 -16.49
N GLU A 250 -1.00 -17.91 -17.40
CA GLU A 250 0.30 -17.56 -18.00
C GLU A 250 0.18 -16.43 -19.02
N THR A 251 -1.01 -16.29 -19.62
CA THR A 251 -1.31 -15.19 -20.54
C THR A 251 -1.65 -13.92 -19.74
N PRO A 252 -0.99 -12.79 -20.02
CA PRO A 252 -1.31 -11.50 -19.42
C PRO A 252 -2.76 -11.09 -19.63
N LEU A 253 -3.36 -10.53 -18.59
CA LEU A 253 -4.67 -9.91 -18.71
C LEU A 253 -4.60 -8.63 -19.56
N PRO A 254 -5.68 -8.27 -20.28
CA PRO A 254 -5.69 -7.12 -21.19
C PRO A 254 -5.42 -5.82 -20.42
N PRO A 255 -4.54 -4.94 -20.95
CA PRO A 255 -4.26 -3.67 -20.32
C PRO A 255 -5.42 -2.67 -20.52
N THR A 256 -5.52 -1.70 -19.63
CA THR A 256 -6.39 -0.52 -19.79
C THR A 256 -5.56 0.77 -19.68
N PRO A 257 -4.70 1.09 -20.66
CA PRO A 257 -3.84 2.27 -20.60
C PRO A 257 -4.65 3.57 -20.55
N GLY A 258 -4.30 4.46 -19.64
CA GLY A 258 -5.02 5.71 -19.43
C GLY A 258 -4.39 6.57 -18.35
N GLN A 259 -4.96 7.76 -18.14
CA GLN A 259 -4.44 8.72 -17.16
C GLN A 259 -4.45 8.16 -15.73
N ALA A 260 -5.48 7.38 -15.37
CA ALA A 260 -5.59 6.78 -14.04
C ALA A 260 -4.68 5.56 -13.83
N SER A 261 -4.24 4.89 -14.91
CA SER A 261 -3.37 3.71 -14.86
C SER A 261 -1.92 4.09 -15.23
N CYS A 262 -1.61 4.21 -16.52
CA CYS A 262 -0.27 4.53 -17.03
C CYS A 262 0.17 5.97 -16.73
N GLY A 263 -0.77 6.91 -16.58
CA GLY A 263 -0.50 8.27 -16.08
C GLY A 263 -0.39 8.36 -14.56
N GLY A 264 -0.81 7.30 -13.83
CA GLY A 264 -0.84 7.23 -12.38
C GLY A 264 0.32 6.43 -11.78
N PHE A 265 0.09 5.93 -10.56
CA PHE A 265 1.04 5.10 -9.83
C PHE A 265 0.92 3.64 -10.26
N CYS A 266 2.02 3.05 -10.75
CA CYS A 266 2.14 1.63 -11.08
C CYS A 266 3.59 1.20 -10.79
N ASP A 267 3.76 0.14 -9.99
CA ASP A 267 5.09 -0.34 -9.58
C ASP A 267 5.75 -1.27 -10.61
N TRP A 268 5.02 -1.66 -11.66
CA TRP A 268 5.45 -2.65 -12.66
C TRP A 268 5.79 -2.05 -14.03
N LYS A 269 6.08 -0.74 -14.09
CA LYS A 269 6.37 -0.02 -15.34
C LYS A 269 7.51 -0.66 -16.13
N ALA A 270 8.59 -1.05 -15.46
CA ALA A 270 9.78 -1.68 -16.07
C ALA A 270 9.50 -3.00 -16.81
N TRP A 271 8.35 -3.64 -16.54
CA TRP A 271 7.93 -4.90 -17.16
C TRP A 271 6.69 -4.75 -18.05
N CYS A 272 6.24 -3.51 -18.32
CA CYS A 272 4.98 -3.26 -19.02
C CYS A 272 5.19 -2.44 -20.31
N PRO A 273 5.11 -3.06 -21.49
CA PRO A 273 5.29 -2.33 -22.76
C PRO A 273 4.17 -1.32 -23.01
N HIS A 274 2.94 -1.61 -22.55
CA HIS A 274 1.78 -0.73 -22.71
C HIS A 274 1.93 0.61 -21.98
N TRP A 275 2.60 0.62 -20.83
CA TRP A 275 2.93 1.86 -20.14
C TRP A 275 3.85 2.73 -21.00
N TRP A 276 4.90 2.12 -21.56
CA TRP A 276 5.89 2.81 -22.39
C TRP A 276 5.26 3.41 -23.65
N ASN A 277 4.49 2.60 -24.38
CA ASN A 277 3.77 3.03 -25.58
C ASN A 277 2.76 4.16 -25.28
N TRP A 278 1.97 4.03 -24.21
CA TRP A 278 1.01 5.05 -23.83
C TRP A 278 1.68 6.38 -23.49
N ARG A 279 2.80 6.35 -22.74
CA ARG A 279 3.54 7.58 -22.40
C ARG A 279 4.12 8.25 -23.64
N HIS A 280 4.62 7.47 -24.61
CA HIS A 280 5.12 7.98 -25.88
C HIS A 280 4.01 8.66 -26.70
N GLN A 281 2.87 7.97 -26.90
CA GLN A 281 1.71 8.50 -27.63
C GLN A 281 1.18 9.80 -27.01
N ASN A 282 1.20 9.90 -25.68
CA ASN A 282 0.80 11.10 -24.94
C ASN A 282 1.93 12.14 -24.79
N LYS A 283 3.06 11.96 -25.48
CA LYS A 283 4.21 12.88 -25.50
C LYS A 283 4.71 13.25 -24.10
N SER A 284 4.68 12.29 -23.18
CA SER A 284 4.96 12.46 -21.74
C SER A 284 6.20 11.70 -21.26
N LEU A 285 6.93 11.06 -22.18
CA LEU A 285 8.24 10.49 -21.90
C LEU A 285 9.25 11.56 -21.52
N HIS A 286 10.09 11.28 -20.53
CA HIS A 286 11.23 12.09 -20.12
C HIS A 286 10.87 13.57 -19.80
N LYS A 287 9.64 13.82 -19.32
CA LYS A 287 9.10 15.17 -19.08
C LYS A 287 8.53 15.35 -17.68
N GLY A 288 8.82 16.52 -17.11
CA GLY A 288 8.36 16.95 -15.79
C GLY A 288 9.52 17.11 -14.81
N ASP A 289 9.23 17.61 -13.61
CA ASP A 289 10.25 17.75 -12.57
C ASP A 289 10.77 16.39 -12.11
N PHE A 290 9.88 15.42 -12.00
CA PHE A 290 10.17 14.02 -11.76
C PHE A 290 9.54 13.18 -12.85
N ALA A 291 10.35 12.39 -13.55
CA ALA A 291 9.87 11.56 -14.64
C ALA A 291 10.50 10.17 -14.62
N ASP A 292 9.80 9.27 -15.29
CA ASP A 292 10.28 7.93 -15.58
C ASP A 292 10.90 7.94 -16.99
N GLY A 293 11.97 7.17 -17.17
CA GLY A 293 12.64 7.04 -18.46
C GLY A 293 13.23 5.65 -18.67
N VAL A 294 13.37 5.27 -19.94
CA VAL A 294 14.19 4.13 -20.36
C VAL A 294 15.39 4.66 -21.13
N VAL A 295 16.58 4.21 -20.77
CA VAL A 295 17.85 4.72 -21.31
C VAL A 295 18.82 3.58 -21.64
N VAL A 296 19.77 3.82 -22.54
CA VAL A 296 20.94 2.96 -22.76
C VAL A 296 22.17 3.63 -22.16
N LEU A 297 22.98 2.86 -21.43
CA LEU A 297 24.24 3.33 -20.85
C LEU A 297 25.35 3.34 -21.90
N HIS A 298 26.07 4.46 -22.01
CA HIS A 298 27.25 4.58 -22.88
C HIS A 298 28.56 4.60 -22.08
N GLN A 299 28.58 5.37 -20.99
CA GLN A 299 29.76 5.51 -20.15
C GLN A 299 29.35 5.74 -18.70
N TYR A 300 30.12 5.19 -17.77
CA TYR A 300 29.99 5.47 -16.35
C TYR A 300 31.36 5.85 -15.75
N ASP A 301 31.42 6.98 -15.06
CA ASP A 301 32.55 7.40 -14.23
C ASP A 301 32.18 7.11 -12.77
N GLU A 302 32.61 5.95 -12.28
CA GLU A 302 32.35 5.46 -10.92
C GLU A 302 32.83 6.45 -9.85
N GLY A 303 34.03 7.01 -10.05
CA GLY A 303 34.65 7.97 -9.12
C GLY A 303 33.84 9.26 -8.94
N LYS A 304 33.11 9.68 -9.98
CA LYS A 304 32.21 10.85 -9.92
C LYS A 304 30.73 10.47 -9.76
N SER A 305 30.39 9.19 -9.89
CA SER A 305 29.01 8.70 -9.91
C SER A 305 28.15 9.37 -10.98
N ILE A 306 28.74 9.60 -12.15
CA ILE A 306 28.10 10.22 -13.32
C ILE A 306 28.11 9.23 -14.48
N ALA A 307 26.95 9.05 -15.11
CA ALA A 307 26.82 8.30 -16.35
C ALA A 307 26.45 9.22 -17.52
N THR A 308 26.92 8.87 -18.71
CA THR A 308 26.35 9.36 -19.96
C THR A 308 25.43 8.28 -20.50
N VAL A 309 24.17 8.63 -20.70
CA VAL A 309 23.12 7.74 -21.20
C VAL A 309 22.44 8.33 -22.42
N GLU A 310 21.79 7.49 -23.20
CA GLU A 310 20.98 7.89 -24.35
C GLU A 310 19.50 7.61 -24.06
N GLU A 311 18.64 8.60 -24.30
CA GLU A 311 17.19 8.45 -24.16
C GLU A 311 16.67 7.44 -25.20
N CYS A 312 15.77 6.56 -24.78
CA CYS A 312 15.07 5.65 -25.69
C CYS A 312 13.61 6.06 -25.89
N ILE A 313 13.03 5.54 -26.97
CA ILE A 313 11.58 5.51 -27.25
C ILE A 313 11.13 4.09 -27.63
N PRO A 314 9.83 3.78 -27.68
CA PRO A 314 9.38 2.45 -28.09
C PRO A 314 9.68 2.17 -29.56
N ALA A 315 10.34 1.05 -29.85
CA ALA A 315 10.56 0.55 -31.20
C ALA A 315 9.45 -0.40 -31.66
N THR A 316 8.89 -1.17 -30.71
CA THR A 316 7.83 -2.16 -30.98
C THR A 316 6.76 -2.14 -29.89
N GLU A 317 5.59 -2.69 -30.22
CA GLU A 317 4.49 -2.87 -29.25
C GLU A 317 4.85 -3.85 -28.12
N SER A 318 5.79 -4.75 -28.34
CA SER A 318 6.28 -5.72 -27.34
C SER A 318 7.23 -5.12 -26.29
N GLY A 319 7.65 -3.86 -26.47
CA GLY A 319 8.51 -3.14 -25.53
C GLY A 319 9.98 -3.10 -25.90
N ASN A 320 10.37 -3.51 -27.12
CA ASN A 320 11.71 -3.18 -27.60
C ASN A 320 11.86 -1.65 -27.67
N VAL A 321 13.08 -1.18 -27.49
CA VAL A 321 13.36 0.26 -27.47
C VAL A 321 14.35 0.62 -28.56
N GLU A 322 14.22 1.83 -29.08
CA GLU A 322 15.15 2.43 -30.03
C GLU A 322 15.82 3.65 -29.37
N PRO A 323 17.15 3.77 -29.44
CA PRO A 323 17.86 4.97 -29.00
C PRO A 323 17.53 6.18 -29.89
N THR A 324 17.42 7.36 -29.28
CA THR A 324 16.94 8.58 -29.97
C THR A 324 18.05 9.45 -30.56
N GLY A 325 19.32 9.15 -30.26
CA GLY A 325 20.47 10.03 -30.46
C GLY A 325 20.61 11.13 -29.39
N GLN A 326 19.66 11.25 -28.45
CA GLN A 326 19.68 12.29 -27.43
C GLN A 326 20.44 11.84 -26.19
N MET A 327 21.65 12.37 -26.04
CA MET A 327 22.54 12.09 -24.90
C MET A 327 22.19 12.94 -23.68
N ARG A 328 22.30 12.34 -22.50
CA ARG A 328 22.09 12.96 -21.19
C ARG A 328 23.16 12.55 -20.20
N ASN A 329 23.50 13.48 -19.32
CA ASN A 329 24.28 13.16 -18.13
C ASN A 329 23.33 12.83 -16.98
N VAL A 330 23.63 11.76 -16.26
CA VAL A 330 22.88 11.29 -15.09
C VAL A 330 23.82 11.21 -13.91
N THR A 331 23.42 11.81 -12.80
CA THR A 331 24.09 11.69 -11.50
C THR A 331 23.37 10.66 -10.65
N PHE A 332 24.12 9.72 -10.08
CA PHE A 332 23.58 8.69 -9.19
C PHE A 332 24.00 8.95 -7.75
N ASP A 333 23.04 8.93 -6.82
CA ASP A 333 23.31 9.07 -5.39
C ASP A 333 22.53 8.06 -4.52
N GLY A 334 23.01 7.90 -3.28
CA GLY A 334 22.38 7.07 -2.26
C GLY A 334 22.07 5.66 -2.78
N ARG A 335 20.86 5.17 -2.51
CA ARG A 335 20.43 3.85 -2.97
C ARG A 335 20.29 3.73 -4.49
N GLY A 336 19.97 4.82 -5.19
CA GLY A 336 19.92 4.82 -6.66
C GLY A 336 21.27 4.46 -7.27
N LYS A 337 22.37 4.95 -6.68
CA LYS A 337 23.74 4.57 -7.03
C LYS A 337 24.02 3.10 -6.74
N VAL A 338 23.75 2.65 -5.51
CA VAL A 338 24.02 1.26 -5.08
C VAL A 338 23.35 0.27 -6.03
N VAL A 339 22.06 0.45 -6.31
CA VAL A 339 21.31 -0.45 -7.20
C VAL A 339 21.80 -0.38 -8.65
N PHE A 340 22.23 0.81 -9.11
CA PHE A 340 22.83 0.95 -10.44
C PHE A 340 24.15 0.19 -10.56
N GLU A 341 25.04 0.31 -9.57
CA GLU A 341 26.32 -0.39 -9.55
C GLU A 341 26.11 -1.91 -9.42
N GLU A 342 25.21 -2.37 -8.55
CA GLU A 342 24.82 -3.79 -8.46
C GLU A 342 24.31 -4.35 -9.80
N LEU A 343 23.57 -3.53 -10.56
CA LEU A 343 23.09 -3.91 -11.88
C LEU A 343 24.24 -4.07 -12.90
N LEU A 344 25.25 -3.20 -12.84
CA LEU A 344 26.45 -3.31 -13.69
C LEU A 344 27.34 -4.48 -13.29
N ASP A 345 27.52 -4.71 -11.99
CA ASP A 345 28.29 -5.84 -11.44
C ASP A 345 27.65 -7.19 -11.79
N ALA A 346 26.32 -7.23 -11.89
CA ALA A 346 25.57 -8.38 -12.41
C ALA A 346 25.72 -8.58 -13.93
N GLY A 347 26.45 -7.69 -14.62
CA GLY A 347 26.75 -7.79 -16.05
C GLY A 347 25.61 -7.33 -16.97
N HIS A 348 24.64 -6.56 -16.48
CA HIS A 348 23.54 -6.06 -17.32
C HIS A 348 24.05 -5.10 -18.41
N GLN A 349 23.74 -5.38 -19.67
CA GLN A 349 24.13 -4.57 -20.84
C GLN A 349 22.93 -3.95 -21.58
N GLY A 350 21.70 -4.26 -21.14
CA GLY A 350 20.48 -3.83 -21.82
C GLY A 350 20.00 -2.43 -21.40
N PRO A 351 18.87 -1.97 -21.96
CA PRO A 351 18.25 -0.73 -21.52
C PRO A 351 17.87 -0.77 -20.03
N ILE A 352 17.91 0.40 -19.39
CA ILE A 352 17.70 0.58 -17.96
C ILE A 352 16.47 1.47 -17.76
N PHE A 353 15.55 1.04 -16.91
CA PHE A 353 14.45 1.85 -16.43
C PHE A 353 14.91 2.71 -15.24
N LEU A 354 14.75 4.02 -15.36
CA LEU A 354 14.95 5.01 -14.30
C LEU A 354 13.58 5.55 -13.88
N GLY A 355 13.10 5.15 -12.71
CA GLY A 355 11.82 5.58 -12.17
C GLY A 355 11.96 6.83 -11.29
N SER A 356 11.14 7.85 -11.54
CA SER A 356 11.08 9.10 -10.75
C SER A 356 12.40 9.87 -10.64
N ALA A 357 13.22 9.83 -11.70
CA ALA A 357 14.43 10.66 -11.80
C ALA A 357 14.04 12.14 -11.83
N MET A 358 14.82 12.99 -11.17
CA MET A 358 14.64 14.44 -11.24
C MET A 358 15.24 14.96 -12.54
N MET A 359 14.41 15.53 -13.42
CA MET A 359 14.77 15.86 -14.81
C MET A 359 14.73 17.36 -15.16
N SER A 360 14.30 18.23 -14.24
CA SER A 360 14.20 19.69 -14.49
C SER A 360 15.54 20.44 -14.57
N ARG A 361 16.67 19.72 -14.57
CA ARG A 361 18.02 20.26 -14.69
C ARG A 361 18.70 19.65 -15.92
N ASP A 362 19.75 20.30 -16.42
CA ASP A 362 20.56 19.79 -17.53
C ASP A 362 21.19 18.41 -17.25
N VAL A 363 21.30 18.06 -15.97
CA VAL A 363 21.77 16.76 -15.48
C VAL A 363 20.62 16.09 -14.73
N TRP A 364 20.26 14.88 -15.16
CA TRP A 364 19.27 14.08 -14.45
C TRP A 364 19.84 13.59 -13.13
N ARG A 365 19.01 13.52 -12.09
CA ARG A 365 19.43 13.01 -10.78
C ARG A 365 18.60 11.79 -10.40
N VAL A 366 19.31 10.68 -10.18
CA VAL A 366 18.77 9.41 -9.71
C VAL A 366 19.25 9.22 -8.28
N GLY A 367 18.34 9.41 -7.33
CA GLY A 367 18.67 9.34 -5.92
C GLY A 367 18.00 8.21 -5.17
N SER A 368 18.05 8.27 -3.84
CA SER A 368 17.52 7.23 -2.95
C SER A 368 16.00 7.01 -3.03
N TRP A 369 15.25 7.78 -3.81
CA TRP A 369 13.80 7.61 -4.03
C TRP A 369 13.47 6.99 -5.39
N CYS A 370 14.47 6.86 -6.26
CA CYS A 370 14.30 6.37 -7.62
C CYS A 370 14.32 4.84 -7.66
N ASP A 371 13.59 4.28 -8.64
CA ASP A 371 13.81 2.89 -9.05
C ASP A 371 14.90 2.88 -10.14
N VAL A 372 15.85 1.96 -10.04
CA VAL A 372 16.79 1.62 -11.12
C VAL A 372 16.62 0.13 -11.37
N LEU A 373 16.15 -0.22 -12.56
CA LEU A 373 15.78 -1.60 -12.90
C LEU A 373 16.22 -1.93 -14.33
N PRO A 374 16.49 -3.20 -14.65
CA PRO A 374 16.48 -3.66 -16.04
C PRO A 374 15.14 -3.27 -16.69
N TRP A 375 15.20 -2.72 -17.91
CA TRP A 375 14.01 -2.69 -18.75
C TRP A 375 13.77 -4.10 -19.28
N SER A 376 12.70 -4.74 -18.84
CA SER A 376 12.41 -6.15 -19.15
C SER A 376 10.91 -6.36 -19.38
N PRO A 377 10.34 -5.74 -20.43
CA PRO A 377 8.92 -5.82 -20.71
C PRO A 377 8.50 -7.27 -20.98
N ILE A 378 7.39 -7.68 -20.35
CA ILE A 378 6.73 -8.94 -20.64
C ILE A 378 5.73 -8.69 -21.77
N ALA A 379 5.80 -9.45 -22.85
CA ALA A 379 4.91 -9.31 -24.01
C ALA A 379 3.50 -9.87 -23.72
N ASP A 380 2.53 -9.58 -24.59
CA ASP A 380 1.16 -10.11 -24.47
C ASP A 380 1.07 -11.63 -24.66
N SER A 381 2.10 -12.24 -25.25
CA SER A 381 2.26 -13.69 -25.32
C SER A 381 2.65 -14.34 -23.99
N GLY A 382 2.96 -13.55 -22.95
CA GLY A 382 3.40 -14.04 -21.65
C GLY A 382 4.92 -14.00 -21.45
N MET A 383 5.39 -14.63 -20.36
CA MET A 383 6.81 -14.86 -20.16
C MET A 383 7.30 -15.98 -21.09
N PRO A 384 8.51 -15.88 -21.66
CA PRO A 384 9.11 -16.96 -22.45
C PRO A 384 9.35 -18.23 -21.64
#